data_AF-A0A2H9N897-F1
#
_entry.id   AF-A0A2H9N897-F1
#
_cell.length_a   1.000
_cell.length_b   1.000
_cell.length_c   1.000
_cell.angle_alpha   90.00
_cell.angle_beta   90.00
_cell.angle_gamma   90.00
#
_symmetry.space_group_name_H-M   'P 1'
#
loop_
_entity.id
_entity.type
_entity.pdbx_description
1 polymer ?
#
loop_
_entity_poly.entity_id
_entity_poly.type
_entity_poly.pdbx_seq_one_letter_code
_entity_poly.pdbx_strand_id
1 'polypeptide(L)' 'MGEKAEIKQKFCGNCGNHNAYNYPDKIFCSRRFSDNKNPIVQTLWCCEEWNPSSQECYCVEEAMKNKSSK' A
#
# COMPACT_ATOMS: atom_id res chain seq x y z
N MET A 1 13.06 -8.80 25.65
CA MET A 1 12.32 -9.65 24.69
C MET A 1 12.09 -8.80 23.46
N GLY A 2 12.92 -8.97 22.43
CA GLY A 2 12.74 -8.22 21.18
C GLY A 2 11.68 -8.93 20.36
N GLU A 3 10.47 -8.39 20.33
CA GLU A 3 9.48 -8.77 19.31
C GLU A 3 10.18 -8.68 17.95
N LYS A 4 10.41 -9.85 17.34
CA LYS A 4 10.69 -9.95 15.92
C LYS A 4 9.46 -9.38 15.25
N ALA A 5 9.46 -8.07 14.96
CA ALA A 5 8.48 -7.47 14.08
C ALA A 5 8.56 -8.26 12.78
N GLU A 6 7.59 -9.14 12.55
CA GLU A 6 7.41 -9.82 11.29
C GLU A 6 7.46 -8.74 10.22
N ILE A 7 8.41 -8.85 9.29
CA ILE A 7 8.53 -7.88 8.20
C ILE A 7 7.25 -8.04 7.37
N LYS A 8 6.21 -7.28 7.70
CA LYS A 8 4.99 -7.18 6.90
C LYS A 8 5.45 -6.84 5.49
N GLN A 9 5.03 -7.63 4.50
CA GLN A 9 5.40 -7.38 3.11
C GLN A 9 5.08 -5.92 2.74
N LYS A 10 6.02 -5.26 2.07
CA LYS A 10 5.91 -3.83 1.72
C LYS A 10 5.02 -3.68 0.49
N PHE A 11 3.95 -2.93 0.63
CA PHE A 11 2.99 -2.62 -0.43
C PHE A 11 2.58 -1.16 -0.39
N CYS A 12 2.20 -0.60 -1.53
CA CYS A 12 1.67 0.75 -1.62
C CYS A 12 0.38 0.87 -0.80
N GLY A 13 -0.39 -0.21 -0.63
CA GLY A 13 -1.54 -0.26 0.26
C GLY A 13 -1.23 -0.21 1.76
N ASN A 14 0.03 -0.35 2.19
CA ASN A 14 0.45 -0.17 3.59
C ASN A 14 1.57 0.89 3.76
N CYS A 15 1.71 1.76 2.75
CA CYS A 15 2.66 2.86 2.76
C CYS A 15 2.08 4.09 3.47
N GLY A 16 2.86 4.87 4.22
CA GLY A 16 2.36 6.11 4.86
C GLY A 16 1.89 7.19 3.87
N ASN A 17 2.24 7.06 2.58
CA ASN A 17 1.78 7.95 1.51
C ASN A 17 0.49 7.47 0.80
N HIS A 18 -0.15 6.40 1.28
CA HIS A 18 -1.31 5.80 0.63
C HIS A 18 -2.61 6.53 0.98
N ASN A 19 -3.49 6.66 -0.01
CA ASN A 19 -4.88 7.06 0.14
C ASN A 19 -5.77 6.12 -0.68
N ALA A 20 -7.01 5.89 -0.26
CA ALA A 20 -7.95 5.08 -1.02
C ALA A 20 -8.26 5.74 -2.38
N TYR A 21 -8.36 4.93 -3.44
CA TYR A 21 -8.77 5.40 -4.77
C TYR A 21 -9.84 4.50 -5.39
N ASN A 22 -9.49 3.27 -5.75
CA ASN A 22 -10.44 2.26 -6.23
C ASN A 22 -10.25 1.00 -5.39
N TYR A 23 -10.92 0.98 -4.25
CA TYR A 23 -10.77 -0.07 -3.26
C TYR A 23 -11.28 -1.43 -3.79
N PRO A 24 -10.56 -2.56 -3.55
CA PRO A 24 -9.25 -2.65 -2.91
C PRO A 24 -8.07 -2.64 -3.89
N ASP A 25 -8.29 -2.56 -5.21
CA ASP A 25 -7.27 -2.85 -6.22
C ASP A 25 -6.25 -1.71 -6.45
N LYS A 26 -6.67 -0.44 -6.32
CA LYS A 26 -5.80 0.72 -6.59
C LYS A 26 -5.85 1.74 -5.46
N ILE A 27 -4.69 2.33 -5.18
CA ILE A 27 -4.52 3.44 -4.24
C ILE A 27 -4.05 4.70 -4.97
N PHE A 28 -4.26 5.83 -4.32
CA PHE A 28 -3.65 7.10 -4.68
C PHE A 28 -2.40 7.33 -3.83
N CYS A 29 -1.24 7.51 -4.47
CA CYS A 29 0.03 7.76 -3.80
C CYS A 29 0.33 9.27 -3.79
N SER A 30 0.23 9.89 -2.61
CA SER A 30 0.47 11.34 -2.44
C SER A 30 1.89 11.74 -2.83
N ARG A 31 2.89 10.90 -2.56
CA ARG A 31 4.29 11.15 -2.93
C ARG A 31 4.49 11.23 -4.45
N ARG A 32 3.92 10.29 -5.21
CA ARG A 32 4.00 10.32 -6.68
C ARG A 32 3.28 11.53 -7.25
N PHE A 33 2.16 11.94 -6.63
CA PHE A 33 1.45 13.16 -7.01
C PHE A 33 2.33 14.40 -6.82
N SER A 34 2.98 14.55 -5.65
CA SER A 34 3.91 15.65 -5.38
C SER A 34 5.10 15.69 -6.35
N ASP A 35 5.53 14.54 -6.85
CA ASP A 35 6.60 14.39 -7.84
C ASP A 35 6.15 14.59 -9.30
N ASN A 36 4.88 14.95 -9.53
CA ASN A 36 4.27 15.04 -10.86
C ASN A 36 4.36 13.72 -11.67
N LYS A 37 4.35 12.58 -10.98
CA LYS A 37 4.28 11.23 -11.56
C LYS A 37 2.83 10.73 -11.51
N ASN A 38 2.51 9.67 -12.26
CA ASN A 38 1.20 9.03 -12.15
C ASN A 38 0.95 8.54 -10.70
N PRO A 39 -0.03 9.09 -9.97
CA PRO A 39 -0.25 8.77 -8.56
C PRO A 39 -1.11 7.52 -8.35
N ILE A 40 -1.80 7.04 -9.39
CA ILE A 40 -2.67 5.87 -9.29
C ILE A 40 -1.83 4.61 -9.48
N VAL A 41 -1.71 3.81 -8.43
CA VAL A 41 -0.89 2.59 -8.42
C VAL A 41 -1.67 1.42 -7.84
N GLN A 42 -1.21 0.19 -8.14
CA GLN A 42 -1.82 -1.03 -7.61
C GLN A 42 -1.57 -1.12 -6.10
N THR A 43 -2.58 -1.57 -5.34
CA THR A 43 -2.48 -1.71 -3.89
C THR A 43 -1.36 -2.66 -3.48
N LEU A 44 -1.16 -3.76 -4.23
CA LEU A 44 -0.13 -4.78 -4.00
C LEU A 44 1.20 -4.51 -4.73
N TRP A 45 1.39 -3.33 -5.32
CA TRP A 45 2.69 -2.92 -5.85
C TRP A 45 3.53 -2.23 -4.76
N CYS A 46 4.83 -2.02 -4.96
CA CYS A 46 5.67 -1.25 -4.04
C CYS A 46 6.65 -0.39 -4.84
N CYS A 47 6.88 0.84 -4.38
CA CYS A 47 7.88 1.75 -4.93
C CYS A 47 9.09 1.89 -3.98
N GLU A 48 10.17 2.47 -4.48
CA GLU A 48 11.41 2.70 -3.72
C GLU A 48 11.22 3.73 -2.59
N GLU A 49 10.26 4.65 -2.73
CA GLU A 49 9.92 5.66 -1.72
C GLU A 49 8.87 5.19 -0.69
N TRP A 50 8.73 3.87 -0.55
CA TRP A 50 7.86 3.29 0.45
C TRP A 50 8.33 3.66 1.87
N ASN A 51 7.38 4.04 2.71
CA ASN A 51 7.60 4.27 4.14
C ASN A 51 6.48 3.60 4.94
N PRO A 52 6.77 3.12 6.16
CA PRO A 52 5.78 2.46 6.98
C PRO A 52 4.64 3.40 7.36
N SER A 53 3.40 2.94 7.20
CA SER A 53 2.22 3.62 7.77
C SER A 53 2.13 3.34 9.27
N SER A 54 1.90 4.37 10.08
CA SER A 54 1.50 4.21 11.49
C SER A 54 0.02 3.85 11.66
N GLN A 55 -0.78 4.00 10.60
CA GLN A 55 -2.20 3.65 10.58
C GLN A 55 -2.40 2.29 9.89
N GLU A 56 -3.22 1.44 10.50
CA GLU A 56 -3.64 0.17 9.89
C GLU A 56 -4.69 0.44 8.79
N CYS A 57 -4.48 -0.13 7.60
CA CYS A 57 -5.50 -0.22 6.54
C CYS A 57 -5.68 -1.67 6.09
N TYR A 58 -6.93 -2.08 5.88
CA TYR A 58 -7.32 -3.38 5.29
C TYR A 58 -7.13 -3.44 3.76
N CYS A 59 -6.61 -2.37 3.15
CA CYS A 59 -6.37 -2.23 1.72
C CYS A 59 -5.61 -3.44 1.16
N VAL A 60 -4.51 -3.82 1.81
CA VAL A 60 -3.66 -4.95 1.40
C VAL A 60 -4.38 -6.28 1.58
N GLU A 61 -5.07 -6.47 2.70
CA GLU A 61 -5.77 -7.71 3.03
C GLU A 61 -6.89 -8.00 2.02
N GLU A 62 -7.73 -7.00 1.71
CA GLU A 62 -8.80 -7.16 0.73
C GLU A 62 -8.27 -7.32 -0.69
N ALA A 63 -7.18 -6.63 -1.05
CA ALA A 63 -6.56 -6.79 -2.37
C ALA A 63 -5.97 -8.21 -2.55
N MET A 64 -5.38 -8.79 -1.49
CA MET A 64 -4.90 -10.17 -1.51
C MET A 64 -6.06 -11.16 -1.65
N LYS A 65 -7.17 -10.97 -0.93
CA LYS A 65 -8.38 -11.80 -1.08
C LYS A 65 -8.92 -11.75 -2.50
N ASN A 66 -9.05 -10.54 -3.08
CA ASN A 66 -9.57 -10.35 -4.44
C ASN A 66 -8.69 -11.03 -5.50
N LYS A 67 -7.38 -11.09 -5.28
CA LYS A 67 -6.43 -11.76 -6.18
C LYS A 67 -6.52 -13.29 -6.09
N SER A 68 -6.83 -13.84 -4.93
CA SER A 68 -6.97 -15.29 -4.71
C SER A 68 -8.34 -15.84 -5.15
N SER A 69 -9.36 -14.99 -5.29
CA SER A 69 -10.69 -15.38 -5.76
C SER A 69 -10.86 -15.32 -7.30
N LYS A 70 -9.80 -14.96 -8.03
CA LYS A 70 -9.75 -14.95 -9.50
C LYS A 70 -8.81 -16.04 -9.99
#